data_AF-A0A1Q5P4I6-F1
#
_entry.id   AF-A0A1Q5P4I6-F1
#
_cell.length_a   1.000
_cell.length_b   1.000
_cell.length_c   1.000
_cell.angle_alpha   90.00
_cell.angle_beta   90.00
_cell.angle_gamma   90.00
#
_symmetry.space_group_name_H-M   'P 1'
#
loop_
_entity.id
_entity.type
_entity.pdbx_description
1 polymer ?
#
loop_
_entity_poly.entity_id
_entity_poly.type
_entity_poly.pdbx_seq_one_letter_code
_entity_poly.pdbx_strand_id
1 'polypeptide(L)'
;MEHKRGLQDKDVKKGWFYAGLTAIMSAIAMPIGIFFLSGKPVSVAGFSELGTIGDFFGGSTIGFLSLASIFFIIHAIRIQSQELSLQRTELALTRNELEETRKVHESSHKTMRLQQFENTFFNMLSLQNEIVNTIHYQKGANELKGRSLFKRIREFADSYYKQFRTRDLQRMEQFSELEAIEYAVDETLKEFSEYTSHYFKNIYSLLLFVDQEGSLNQEEKLKYINILESQLSPYELVFLLYISFKTEYIPFLKLTKKYRLFWEIDKDHLLNHQHYGLNLNFHQEIEN
;
A
#
# COMPACT_ATOMS: atom_id res chain seq x y z
N MET A 1 29.92 -8.01 7.27
CA MET A 1 31.02 -8.81 7.85
C MET A 1 31.88 -8.01 8.84
N GLU A 2 32.07 -6.70 8.65
CA GLU A 2 32.81 -5.84 9.62
C GLU A 2 32.13 -5.75 10.99
N HIS A 3 30.79 -5.76 11.05
CA HIS A 3 30.06 -5.59 12.31
C HIS A 3 30.18 -6.78 13.28
N LYS A 4 30.45 -8.00 12.77
CA LYS A 4 30.73 -9.18 13.62
C LYS A 4 32.10 -9.09 14.30
N ARG A 5 33.07 -8.37 13.72
CA ARG A 5 34.41 -8.18 14.32
C ARG A 5 34.38 -7.26 15.54
N GLY A 6 33.52 -6.24 15.56
CA GLY A 6 33.40 -5.31 16.70
C GLY A 6 32.80 -5.91 17.98
N LEU A 7 32.07 -7.02 17.87
CA LEU A 7 31.49 -7.73 19.02
C LEU A 7 32.46 -8.76 19.62
N GLN A 8 33.41 -9.28 18.83
CA GLN A 8 34.45 -10.20 19.27
C GLN A 8 35.53 -9.54 20.15
N ASP A 9 35.72 -8.22 20.04
CA ASP A 9 36.85 -7.51 20.66
C ASP A 9 36.63 -7.11 22.14
N LYS A 10 35.62 -7.69 22.80
CA LYS A 10 35.27 -7.35 24.19
C LYS A 10 35.52 -8.45 25.21
N ASP A 11 36.19 -9.55 24.86
CA ASP A 11 36.44 -10.67 25.78
C ASP A 11 36.90 -10.21 27.19
N VAL A 12 36.17 -10.64 28.23
CA VAL A 12 36.56 -10.35 29.62
C VAL A 12 37.93 -10.93 29.90
N LYS A 13 38.91 -10.04 30.16
CA LYS A 13 40.24 -10.44 30.64
C LYS A 13 40.13 -11.38 31.85
N LYS A 14 40.65 -12.60 31.72
CA LYS A 14 40.61 -13.67 32.74
C LYS A 14 41.49 -13.41 33.98
N GLY A 15 42.06 -12.21 34.14
CA GLY A 15 42.99 -11.88 35.23
C GLY A 15 42.42 -12.13 36.63
N TRP A 16 41.14 -11.79 36.86
CA TRP A 16 40.48 -12.05 38.15
C TRP A 16 40.18 -13.52 38.39
N PHE A 17 39.94 -14.30 37.33
CA PHE A 17 39.80 -15.75 37.45
C PHE A 17 41.10 -16.40 37.90
N TYR A 18 42.23 -16.01 37.29
CA TYR A 18 43.55 -16.49 37.71
C TYR A 18 43.92 -16.01 39.12
N ALA A 19 43.58 -14.77 39.50
CA ALA A 19 43.77 -14.28 40.86
C ALA A 19 43.00 -15.12 41.89
N GLY A 20 41.75 -15.48 41.59
CA GLY A 20 40.95 -16.41 42.42
C GLY A 20 41.60 -17.78 42.56
N LEU A 21 42.10 -18.34 41.46
CA LEU A 21 42.82 -19.62 41.46
C LEU A 21 44.10 -19.55 42.31
N THR A 22 44.87 -18.47 42.21
CA THR A 22 46.08 -18.28 43.03
C THR A 22 45.76 -18.17 44.51
N ALA A 23 44.64 -17.52 44.87
CA ALA A 23 44.20 -17.42 46.25
C ALA A 23 43.81 -18.79 46.83
N ILE A 24 43.15 -19.66 46.04
CA ILE A 24 42.89 -21.05 46.45
C ILE A 24 44.19 -21.83 46.67
N MET A 25 45.15 -21.70 45.75
CA MET A 25 46.44 -22.38 45.88
C MET A 25 47.18 -21.93 47.15
N SER A 26 47.14 -20.63 47.47
CA SER A 26 47.68 -20.09 48.72
C SER A 26 46.94 -20.59 49.96
N ALA A 27 45.62 -20.74 49.89
CA ALA A 27 44.79 -21.29 50.96
C ALA A 27 45.21 -22.72 51.32
N ILE A 28 45.59 -23.53 50.33
CA ILE A 28 46.06 -24.91 50.52
C ILE A 28 47.53 -24.93 50.97
N ALA A 29 48.38 -24.08 50.39
CA ALA A 29 49.82 -24.09 50.64
C ALA A 29 50.21 -23.51 52.01
N MET A 30 49.49 -22.50 52.52
CA MET A 30 49.86 -21.81 53.77
C MET A 30 49.80 -22.72 55.01
N PRO A 31 48.71 -23.48 55.28
CA PRO A 31 48.64 -24.35 56.44
C PRO A 31 49.70 -25.46 56.39
N ILE A 32 49.93 -26.01 55.19
CA ILE A 32 50.95 -27.04 54.93
C ILE A 32 52.35 -26.48 55.20
N GLY A 33 52.66 -25.29 54.66
CA GLY A 33 53.95 -24.62 54.85
C GLY A 33 54.25 -24.30 56.31
N ILE A 34 53.28 -23.74 57.04
CA ILE A 34 53.42 -23.45 58.47
C ILE A 34 53.58 -24.75 59.28
N PHE A 35 52.85 -25.81 58.93
CA PHE A 35 52.97 -27.11 59.58
C PHE A 35 54.37 -27.71 59.40
N PHE A 36 54.91 -27.71 58.17
CA PHE A 36 56.29 -28.16 57.91
C PHE A 36 57.34 -27.31 58.63
N LEU A 37 57.16 -25.99 58.69
CA LEU A 37 58.05 -25.07 59.42
C LEU A 37 57.97 -25.24 60.94
N SER A 38 56.84 -25.73 61.47
CA SER A 38 56.63 -25.93 62.91
C SER A 38 57.37 -27.14 63.50
N GLY A 39 57.87 -28.06 62.64
CA GLY A 39 58.67 -29.22 63.05
C GLY A 39 57.95 -30.25 63.93
N LYS A 40 56.61 -30.19 64.05
CA LYS A 40 55.83 -31.12 64.88
C LYS A 40 55.53 -32.43 64.14
N PRO A 41 55.60 -33.61 64.81
CA PRO A 41 55.26 -34.89 64.20
C PRO A 41 53.74 -34.98 63.91
N VAL A 42 53.39 -35.59 62.77
CA VAL A 42 52.00 -35.87 62.36
C VAL A 42 51.47 -37.03 63.21
N SER A 43 51.08 -36.78 64.46
CA SER A 43 50.43 -37.78 65.31
C SER A 43 49.21 -37.16 65.97
N VAL A 44 48.05 -37.75 65.73
CA VAL A 44 46.77 -37.36 66.35
C VAL A 44 46.49 -38.36 67.45
N ALA A 45 46.71 -37.98 68.71
CA ALA A 45 46.58 -38.90 69.84
C ALA A 45 45.15 -38.91 70.43
N GLY A 46 44.26 -37.99 70.02
CA GLY A 46 42.85 -37.99 70.44
C GLY A 46 41.97 -36.93 69.77
N PHE A 47 40.66 -37.05 69.95
CA PHE A 47 39.64 -36.17 69.35
C PHE A 47 39.75 -34.68 69.76
N SER A 48 40.37 -34.37 70.91
CA SER A 48 40.57 -32.98 71.35
C SER A 48 41.64 -32.24 70.53
N GLU A 49 42.64 -32.94 70.01
CA GLU A 49 43.71 -32.35 69.19
C GLU A 49 43.24 -32.07 67.75
N LEU A 50 42.24 -32.83 67.27
CA LEU A 50 41.58 -32.58 65.99
C LEU A 50 40.89 -31.21 65.96
N GLY A 51 40.32 -30.75 67.08
CA GLY A 51 39.74 -29.42 67.19
C GLY A 51 40.77 -28.31 66.98
N THR A 52 41.93 -28.41 67.64
CA THR A 52 43.00 -27.39 67.56
C THR A 52 43.68 -27.34 66.19
N ILE A 53 43.83 -28.50 65.53
CA ILE A 53 44.29 -28.57 64.13
C ILE A 53 43.23 -27.95 63.21
N GLY A 54 41.94 -28.27 63.42
CA GLY A 54 40.84 -27.67 62.68
C GLY A 54 40.79 -26.14 62.80
N ASP A 55 40.98 -25.59 64.00
CA ASP A 55 41.01 -24.14 64.24
C ASP A 55 42.21 -23.46 63.55
N PHE A 56 43.37 -24.13 63.51
CA PHE A 56 44.56 -23.63 62.81
C PHE A 56 44.36 -23.59 61.28
N PHE A 57 43.85 -24.69 60.70
CA PHE A 57 43.54 -24.75 59.27
C PHE A 57 42.41 -23.78 58.91
N GLY A 58 41.36 -23.69 59.73
CA GLY A 58 40.28 -22.72 59.58
C GLY A 58 40.81 -21.28 59.59
N GLY A 59 41.54 -20.90 60.63
CA GLY A 59 42.06 -19.53 60.78
C GLY A 59 43.04 -19.09 59.69
N SER A 60 43.87 -20.01 59.18
CA SER A 60 44.85 -19.72 58.12
C SER A 60 44.28 -19.77 56.70
N THR A 61 43.25 -20.60 56.46
CA THR A 61 42.70 -20.84 55.10
C THR A 61 41.55 -19.90 54.76
N ILE A 62 40.72 -19.50 55.76
CA ILE A 62 39.49 -18.72 55.54
C ILE A 62 39.76 -17.40 54.82
N GLY A 63 40.79 -16.64 55.21
CA GLY A 63 41.12 -15.35 54.58
C GLY A 63 41.42 -15.48 53.08
N PHE A 64 42.15 -16.52 52.68
CA PHE A 64 42.46 -16.79 51.28
C PHE A 64 41.24 -17.30 50.49
N LEU A 65 40.38 -18.12 51.11
CA LEU A 65 39.11 -18.55 50.49
C LEU A 65 38.12 -17.39 50.31
N SER A 66 38.06 -16.46 51.27
CA SER A 66 37.28 -15.23 51.14
C SER A 66 37.81 -14.35 50.01
N LEU A 67 39.14 -14.20 49.90
CA LEU A 67 39.78 -13.47 48.80
C LEU A 67 39.48 -14.11 47.44
N ALA A 68 39.56 -15.44 47.35
CA ALA A 68 39.23 -16.19 46.14
C ALA A 68 37.77 -15.96 45.72
N SER A 69 36.85 -16.00 46.69
CA SER A 69 35.43 -15.72 46.46
C SER A 69 35.19 -14.32 45.90
N ILE A 70 35.85 -13.30 46.45
CA ILE A 70 35.77 -11.91 45.96
C ILE A 70 36.28 -11.82 44.52
N PHE A 71 37.42 -12.43 44.20
CA PHE A 71 37.97 -12.41 42.84
C PHE A 71 37.06 -13.09 41.81
N PHE A 72 36.46 -14.23 42.16
CA PHE A 72 35.48 -14.89 41.28
C PHE A 72 34.21 -14.06 41.11
N ILE A 73 33.70 -13.41 42.17
CA ILE A 73 32.55 -12.51 42.08
C ILE A 73 32.87 -11.31 41.16
N ILE A 74 34.05 -10.68 41.30
CA ILE A 74 34.47 -9.58 40.41
C ILE A 74 34.55 -10.08 38.96
N HIS A 75 35.09 -11.28 38.73
CA HIS A 75 35.14 -11.86 37.39
C HIS A 75 33.73 -12.09 36.81
N ALA A 76 32.82 -12.65 37.61
CA ALA A 76 31.43 -12.90 37.22
C ALA A 76 30.69 -11.58 36.90
N ILE A 77 30.84 -10.55 37.73
CA ILE A 77 30.24 -9.22 37.49
C ILE A 77 30.75 -8.62 36.16
N ARG A 78 32.03 -8.79 35.84
CA ARG A 78 32.58 -8.32 34.55
C ARG A 78 31.98 -9.05 33.36
N ILE A 79 31.84 -10.38 33.44
CA ILE A 79 31.20 -11.17 32.37
C ILE A 79 29.75 -10.73 32.19
N GLN A 80 28.99 -10.63 33.28
CA GLN A 80 27.59 -10.18 33.24
C GLN A 80 27.45 -8.77 32.67
N SER A 81 28.35 -7.85 33.02
CA SER A 81 28.35 -6.49 32.47
C SER A 81 28.66 -6.45 30.97
N GLN A 82 29.57 -7.30 30.49
CA GLN A 82 29.84 -7.42 29.06
C GLN A 82 28.64 -8.01 28.32
N GLU A 83 28.06 -9.10 28.83
CA GLU A 83 26.88 -9.76 28.26
C GLU A 83 25.71 -8.78 28.16
N LEU A 84 25.44 -8.00 29.21
CA LEU A 84 24.43 -6.93 29.18
C LEU A 84 24.74 -5.86 28.12
N SER A 85 26.01 -5.51 27.92
CA SER A 85 26.40 -4.56 26.87
C SER A 85 26.16 -5.13 25.47
N LEU A 86 26.45 -6.42 25.26
CA LEU A 86 26.22 -7.11 23.99
C LEU A 86 24.72 -7.20 23.70
N GLN A 87 23.92 -7.63 24.68
CA GLN A 87 22.46 -7.69 24.58
C GLN A 87 21.84 -6.31 24.28
N ARG A 88 22.31 -5.24 24.93
CA ARG A 88 21.85 -3.88 24.62
C ARG A 88 22.17 -3.48 23.18
N THR A 89 23.34 -3.89 22.68
CA THR A 89 23.76 -3.61 21.31
C THR A 89 22.92 -4.40 20.31
N GLU A 90 22.69 -5.69 20.56
CA GLU A 90 21.83 -6.53 19.74
C GLU A 90 20.40 -6.01 19.70
N LEU A 91 19.80 -5.67 20.86
CA LEU A 91 18.48 -5.05 20.92
C LEU A 91 18.40 -3.73 20.14
N ALA A 92 19.46 -2.92 20.17
CA ALA A 92 19.52 -1.69 19.38
C ALA A 92 19.57 -1.99 17.88
N LEU A 93 20.35 -2.98 17.44
CA LEU A 93 20.39 -3.43 16.06
C LEU A 93 19.04 -4.01 15.60
N THR A 94 18.41 -4.87 16.40
CA THR A 94 17.07 -5.42 16.11
C THR A 94 16.04 -4.30 15.96
N ARG A 95 16.09 -3.27 16.81
CA ARG A 95 15.18 -2.11 16.69
C ARG A 95 15.38 -1.37 15.37
N ASN A 96 16.62 -1.16 14.96
CA ASN A 96 16.94 -0.49 13.69
C ASN A 96 16.45 -1.33 12.49
N GLU A 97 16.71 -2.64 12.49
CA GLU A 97 16.26 -3.55 11.43
C GLU A 97 14.73 -3.65 11.34
N LEU A 98 14.03 -3.66 12.48
CA LEU A 98 12.57 -3.59 12.53
C LEU A 98 12.03 -2.28 11.97
N GLU A 99 12.71 -1.16 12.22
CA GLU A 99 12.33 0.13 11.65
C GLU A 99 12.51 0.15 10.13
N GLU A 100 13.63 -0.36 9.62
CA GLU A 100 13.88 -0.50 8.19
C GLU A 100 12.86 -1.44 7.52
N THR A 101 12.59 -2.58 8.14
CA THR A 101 11.58 -3.54 7.67
C THR A 101 10.20 -2.91 7.63
N ARG A 102 9.84 -2.10 8.63
CA ARG A 102 8.55 -1.39 8.66
C ARG A 102 8.42 -0.40 7.49
N LYS A 103 9.48 0.35 7.16
CA LYS A 103 9.50 1.27 6.02
C LYS A 103 9.33 0.53 4.70
N VAL A 104 10.05 -0.57 4.50
CA VAL A 104 9.92 -1.43 3.31
C VAL A 104 8.50 -1.99 3.23
N HIS A 105 7.97 -2.51 4.34
CA HIS A 105 6.63 -3.07 4.39
C HIS A 105 5.53 -2.04 4.05
N GLU A 106 5.66 -0.80 4.53
CA GLU A 106 4.74 0.28 4.18
C GLU A 106 4.79 0.61 2.67
N SER A 107 5.99 0.71 2.10
CA SER A 107 6.16 0.95 0.66
C SER A 107 5.61 -0.21 -0.20
N SER A 108 5.80 -1.44 0.25
CA SER A 108 5.26 -2.65 -0.38
C SER A 108 3.73 -2.67 -0.31
N HIS A 109 3.14 -2.28 0.81
CA HIS A 109 1.68 -2.19 0.95
C HIS A 109 1.07 -1.18 0.00
N LYS A 110 1.70 -0.01 -0.15
CA LYS A 110 1.28 1.03 -1.12
C LYS A 110 1.34 0.50 -2.55
N THR A 111 2.45 -0.14 -2.92
CA THR A 111 2.64 -0.75 -4.26
C THR A 111 1.59 -1.83 -4.54
N MET A 112 1.32 -2.71 -3.57
CA MET A 112 0.34 -3.79 -3.71
C MET A 112 -1.08 -3.24 -3.92
N ARG A 113 -1.46 -2.17 -3.20
CA ARG A 113 -2.77 -1.53 -3.40
C ARG A 113 -2.89 -0.93 -4.81
N LEU A 114 -1.85 -0.24 -5.28
CA LEU A 114 -1.83 0.31 -6.63
C LEU A 114 -1.97 -0.80 -7.68
N GLN A 115 -1.24 -1.91 -7.54
CA GLN A 115 -1.36 -3.06 -8.44
C GLN A 115 -2.76 -3.69 -8.42
N GLN A 116 -3.40 -3.82 -7.25
CA GLN A 116 -4.78 -4.32 -7.15
C GLN A 116 -5.77 -3.40 -7.87
N PHE A 117 -5.62 -2.09 -7.70
CA PHE A 117 -6.39 -1.09 -8.42
C PHE A 117 -6.18 -1.20 -9.92
N GLU A 118 -4.92 -1.18 -10.39
CA GLU A 118 -4.56 -1.25 -11.81
C GLU A 118 -5.10 -2.52 -12.46
N ASN A 119 -4.92 -3.68 -11.82
CA ASN A 119 -5.46 -4.94 -12.31
C ASN A 119 -6.98 -4.89 -12.47
N THR A 120 -7.69 -4.34 -11.48
CA THR A 120 -9.15 -4.21 -11.54
C THR A 120 -9.58 -3.24 -12.65
N PHE A 121 -8.90 -2.08 -12.76
CA PHE A 121 -9.13 -1.09 -13.80
C PHE A 121 -8.96 -1.69 -15.20
N PHE A 122 -7.82 -2.34 -15.47
CA PHE A 122 -7.54 -2.91 -16.78
C PHE A 122 -8.45 -4.11 -17.12
N ASN A 123 -8.89 -4.87 -16.11
CA ASN A 123 -9.91 -5.89 -16.30
C ASN A 123 -11.26 -5.28 -16.70
N MET A 124 -11.70 -4.22 -16.02
CA MET A 124 -12.94 -3.50 -16.38
C MET A 124 -12.85 -2.83 -17.75
N LEU A 125 -11.68 -2.31 -18.13
CA LEU A 125 -11.42 -1.76 -19.46
C LEU A 125 -11.40 -2.83 -20.55
N SER A 126 -10.88 -4.02 -20.24
CA SER A 126 -10.94 -5.17 -21.15
C SER A 126 -12.38 -5.64 -21.33
N LEU A 127 -13.14 -5.73 -20.24
CA LEU A 127 -14.57 -6.04 -20.27
C LEU A 127 -15.35 -4.99 -21.08
N GLN A 128 -14.96 -3.72 -21.01
CA GLN A 128 -15.57 -2.67 -21.83
C GLN A 128 -15.41 -2.97 -23.33
N ASN A 129 -14.20 -3.32 -23.75
CA ASN A 129 -13.94 -3.70 -25.14
C ASN A 129 -14.71 -4.96 -25.55
N GLU A 130 -14.83 -5.94 -24.66
CA GLU A 130 -15.62 -7.15 -24.90
C GLU A 130 -17.11 -6.82 -25.06
N ILE A 131 -17.69 -6.03 -24.15
CA ILE A 131 -19.08 -5.55 -24.25
C ILE A 131 -19.30 -4.91 -25.62
N VAL A 132 -18.43 -3.98 -26.03
CA VAL A 132 -18.50 -3.36 -27.35
C VAL A 132 -18.48 -4.40 -28.46
N ASN A 133 -17.55 -5.36 -28.43
CA ASN A 133 -17.44 -6.38 -29.49
C ASN A 133 -18.63 -7.35 -29.54
N THR A 134 -19.33 -7.56 -28.43
CA THR A 134 -20.53 -8.41 -28.36
C THR A 134 -21.82 -7.72 -28.82
N ILE A 135 -21.80 -6.40 -28.99
CA ILE A 135 -22.96 -5.67 -29.51
C ILE A 135 -23.31 -6.17 -30.91
N HIS A 136 -24.55 -6.62 -31.08
CA HIS A 136 -25.12 -7.06 -32.34
C HIS A 136 -26.50 -6.45 -32.50
N TYR A 137 -26.66 -5.60 -33.52
CA TYR A 137 -27.92 -4.95 -33.85
C TYR A 137 -28.43 -5.49 -35.19
N GLN A 138 -29.69 -5.90 -35.22
CA GLN A 138 -30.33 -6.42 -36.42
C GLN A 138 -31.73 -5.83 -36.59
N LYS A 139 -31.95 -5.10 -37.70
CA LYS A 139 -33.26 -4.57 -38.08
C LYS A 139 -33.48 -4.71 -39.58
N GLY A 140 -34.35 -5.64 -39.97
CA GLY A 140 -34.55 -6.01 -41.37
C GLY A 140 -33.27 -6.56 -41.98
N ALA A 141 -32.82 -5.97 -43.09
CA ALA A 141 -31.56 -6.33 -43.77
C ALA A 141 -30.32 -5.64 -43.18
N ASN A 142 -30.48 -4.70 -42.25
CA ASN A 142 -29.36 -4.00 -41.63
C ASN A 142 -28.84 -4.81 -40.45
N GLU A 143 -27.59 -5.26 -40.56
CA GLU A 143 -26.83 -5.90 -39.49
C GLU A 143 -25.63 -5.01 -39.14
N LEU A 144 -25.51 -4.61 -37.88
CA LEU A 144 -24.39 -3.82 -37.36
C LEU A 144 -23.76 -4.53 -36.19
N LYS A 145 -22.42 -4.48 -36.11
CA LYS A 145 -21.63 -5.15 -35.08
C LYS A 145 -20.68 -4.17 -34.40
N GLY A 146 -20.60 -4.29 -33.09
CA GLY A 146 -19.75 -3.49 -32.22
C GLY A 146 -19.79 -2.00 -32.52
N ARG A 147 -18.60 -1.41 -32.72
CA ARG A 147 -18.42 0.05 -32.84
C ARG A 147 -19.20 0.70 -33.99
N SER A 148 -19.54 -0.07 -35.04
CA SER A 148 -20.34 0.45 -36.16
C SER A 148 -21.74 0.90 -35.74
N LEU A 149 -22.28 0.35 -34.64
CA LEU A 149 -23.58 0.77 -34.11
C LEU A 149 -23.59 2.24 -33.66
N PHE A 150 -22.51 2.74 -33.06
CA PHE A 150 -22.48 4.11 -32.54
C PHE A 150 -22.57 5.17 -33.64
N LYS A 151 -22.03 4.87 -34.83
CA LYS A 151 -22.25 5.73 -35.99
C LYS A 151 -23.73 5.80 -36.38
N ARG A 152 -24.40 4.65 -36.38
CA ARG A 152 -25.85 4.57 -36.66
C ARG A 152 -26.68 5.29 -35.60
N ILE A 153 -26.31 5.16 -34.33
CA ILE A 153 -26.93 5.89 -33.22
C ILE A 153 -26.84 7.40 -33.46
N ARG A 154 -25.65 7.90 -33.83
CA ARG A 154 -25.46 9.32 -34.15
C ARG A 154 -26.33 9.76 -35.34
N GLU A 155 -26.41 8.97 -36.41
CA GLU A 155 -27.27 9.26 -37.56
C GLU A 155 -28.76 9.32 -37.17
N PHE A 156 -29.20 8.42 -36.29
CA PHE A 156 -30.57 8.40 -35.78
C PHE A 156 -30.87 9.64 -34.94
N ALA A 157 -29.99 9.99 -34.00
CA ALA A 157 -30.10 11.19 -33.19
C ALA A 157 -30.13 12.47 -34.04
N ASP A 158 -29.28 12.56 -35.07
CA ASP A 158 -29.26 13.68 -36.02
C ASP A 158 -30.58 13.82 -36.79
N SER A 159 -31.20 12.70 -37.18
CA SER A 159 -32.49 12.72 -37.86
C SER A 159 -33.62 13.29 -36.99
N TYR A 160 -33.70 12.86 -35.72
CA TYR A 160 -34.72 13.36 -34.77
C TYR A 160 -34.45 14.80 -34.35
N TYR A 161 -33.19 15.14 -34.12
CA TYR A 161 -32.78 16.52 -33.83
C TYR A 161 -33.20 17.45 -34.97
N LYS A 162 -32.87 17.13 -36.23
CA LYS A 162 -33.29 17.93 -37.40
C LYS A 162 -34.80 17.98 -37.57
N GLN A 163 -35.51 16.87 -37.31
CA GLN A 163 -36.97 16.83 -37.38
C GLN A 163 -37.61 17.78 -36.36
N PHE A 164 -37.12 17.77 -35.12
CA PHE A 164 -37.59 18.69 -34.07
C PHE A 164 -37.33 20.14 -34.48
N ARG A 165 -36.08 20.46 -34.85
CA ARG A 165 -35.69 21.82 -35.28
C ARG A 165 -36.50 22.32 -36.48
N THR A 166 -36.85 21.44 -37.43
CA THR A 166 -37.68 21.82 -38.59
C THR A 166 -39.12 22.14 -38.20
N ARG A 167 -39.69 21.43 -37.22
CA ARG A 167 -41.03 21.72 -36.68
C ARG A 167 -41.03 23.00 -35.84
N ASP A 168 -39.95 23.22 -35.09
CA ASP A 168 -39.83 24.33 -34.15
C ASP A 168 -39.52 25.67 -34.84
N LEU A 169 -38.91 25.67 -36.02
CA LEU A 169 -38.83 26.88 -36.86
C LEU A 169 -40.21 27.50 -37.19
N GLN A 170 -41.30 26.75 -37.02
CA GLN A 170 -42.68 27.25 -37.18
C GLN A 170 -43.28 27.83 -35.88
N ARG A 171 -42.62 27.67 -34.72
CA ARG A 171 -43.03 28.16 -33.40
C ARG A 171 -41.87 28.95 -32.78
N MET A 172 -41.91 30.28 -32.86
CA MET A 172 -40.86 31.15 -32.29
C MET A 172 -40.86 31.12 -30.75
N GLU A 173 -40.32 30.09 -30.12
CA GLU A 173 -40.04 30.08 -28.67
C GLU A 173 -38.58 29.80 -28.35
N GLN A 174 -38.14 30.39 -27.24
CA GLN A 174 -36.74 30.63 -26.89
C GLN A 174 -36.05 29.42 -26.20
N PHE A 175 -36.76 28.31 -25.99
CA PHE A 175 -36.30 27.09 -25.29
C PHE A 175 -35.94 25.92 -26.23
N SER A 176 -35.46 26.23 -27.43
CA SER A 176 -35.49 25.31 -28.56
C SER A 176 -34.33 24.31 -28.70
N GLU A 177 -33.24 24.43 -27.94
CA GLU A 177 -32.01 23.66 -28.21
C GLU A 177 -31.86 22.43 -27.29
N LEU A 178 -32.00 22.59 -25.98
CA LEU A 178 -31.95 21.48 -25.04
C LEU A 178 -33.14 20.53 -25.21
N GLU A 179 -34.33 21.07 -25.47
CA GLU A 179 -35.50 20.27 -25.81
C GLU A 179 -35.29 19.45 -27.09
N ALA A 180 -34.62 20.01 -28.10
CA ALA A 180 -34.28 19.29 -29.32
C ALA A 180 -33.26 18.18 -29.06
N ILE A 181 -32.27 18.42 -28.20
CA ILE A 181 -31.30 17.39 -27.77
C ILE A 181 -32.01 16.29 -26.97
N GLU A 182 -32.82 16.65 -25.98
CA GLU A 182 -33.56 15.72 -25.13
C GLU A 182 -34.48 14.84 -25.97
N TYR A 183 -35.26 15.44 -26.87
CA TYR A 183 -36.11 14.72 -27.81
C TYR A 183 -35.31 13.74 -28.68
N ALA A 184 -34.20 14.20 -29.27
CA ALA A 184 -33.34 13.36 -30.10
C ALA A 184 -32.74 12.18 -29.34
N VAL A 185 -32.29 12.42 -28.10
CA VAL A 185 -31.72 11.39 -27.23
C VAL A 185 -32.78 10.38 -26.83
N ASP A 186 -33.97 10.82 -26.41
CA ASP A 186 -35.04 9.93 -25.98
C ASP A 186 -35.55 9.04 -27.10
N GLU A 187 -35.79 9.59 -28.29
CA GLU A 187 -36.19 8.78 -29.45
C GLU A 187 -35.08 7.80 -29.87
N THR A 188 -33.82 8.19 -29.75
CA THR A 188 -32.68 7.31 -30.03
C THR A 188 -32.59 6.17 -29.01
N LEU A 189 -32.75 6.47 -27.71
CA LEU A 189 -32.67 5.46 -26.65
C LEU A 189 -33.81 4.44 -26.70
N LYS A 190 -35.00 4.81 -27.20
CA LYS A 190 -36.09 3.84 -27.42
C LYS A 190 -35.68 2.70 -28.35
N GLU A 191 -34.84 2.99 -29.35
CA GLU A 191 -34.37 2.00 -30.31
C GLU A 191 -33.11 1.27 -29.83
N PHE A 192 -32.16 1.98 -29.20
CA PHE A 192 -30.81 1.45 -28.97
C PHE A 192 -30.49 1.07 -27.52
N SER A 193 -31.34 1.40 -26.55
CA SER A 193 -31.05 1.18 -25.12
C SER A 193 -30.75 -0.28 -24.76
N GLU A 194 -31.42 -1.25 -25.38
CA GLU A 194 -31.16 -2.69 -25.14
C GLU A 194 -29.71 -3.07 -25.46
N TYR A 195 -29.12 -2.44 -26.48
CA TYR A 195 -27.76 -2.71 -26.93
C TYR A 195 -26.70 -1.90 -26.19
N THR A 196 -27.05 -0.68 -25.75
CA THR A 196 -26.07 0.28 -25.20
C THR A 196 -26.11 0.43 -23.68
N SER A 197 -27.12 -0.11 -23.00
CA SER A 197 -27.26 0.06 -21.54
C SER A 197 -26.10 -0.54 -20.76
N HIS A 198 -25.66 -1.75 -21.11
CA HIS A 198 -24.51 -2.39 -20.47
C HIS A 198 -23.21 -1.64 -20.75
N TYR A 199 -23.03 -1.20 -21.99
CA TYR A 199 -21.91 -0.36 -22.41
C TYR A 199 -21.82 0.91 -21.55
N PHE A 200 -22.91 1.67 -21.43
CA PHE A 200 -22.93 2.91 -20.65
C PHE A 200 -22.66 2.66 -19.16
N LYS A 201 -23.31 1.65 -18.58
CA LYS A 201 -23.12 1.30 -17.16
C LYS A 201 -21.67 0.94 -16.83
N ASN A 202 -20.98 0.25 -17.73
CA ASN A 202 -19.59 -0.13 -17.49
C ASN A 202 -18.63 1.06 -17.65
N ILE A 203 -18.85 1.95 -18.62
CA ILE A 203 -18.12 3.24 -18.69
C ILE A 203 -18.34 4.06 -17.42
N TYR A 204 -19.58 4.23 -16.98
CA TYR A 204 -19.87 4.98 -15.76
C TYR A 204 -19.23 4.33 -14.52
N SER A 205 -19.25 3.00 -14.43
CA SER A 205 -18.60 2.25 -13.36
C SER A 205 -17.08 2.42 -13.37
N LEU A 206 -16.44 2.46 -14.54
CA LEU A 206 -15.01 2.75 -14.69
C LEU A 206 -14.68 4.16 -14.17
N LEU A 207 -15.47 5.17 -14.55
CA LEU A 207 -15.28 6.53 -14.06
C LEU A 207 -15.44 6.60 -12.53
N LEU A 208 -16.48 5.97 -11.98
CA LEU A 208 -16.70 5.91 -10.53
C LEU A 208 -15.57 5.18 -9.80
N PHE A 209 -15.10 4.07 -10.35
CA PHE A 209 -14.01 3.28 -9.77
C PHE A 209 -12.74 4.12 -9.61
N VAL A 210 -12.36 4.85 -10.66
CA VAL A 210 -11.23 5.80 -10.61
C VAL A 210 -11.52 6.96 -9.64
N ASP A 211 -12.75 7.48 -9.63
CA ASP A 211 -13.13 8.61 -8.80
C ASP A 211 -13.06 8.31 -7.30
N GLN A 212 -13.48 7.11 -6.91
CA GLN A 212 -13.58 6.66 -5.52
C GLN A 212 -12.25 6.16 -4.95
N GLU A 213 -11.23 5.91 -5.78
CA GLU A 213 -9.93 5.44 -5.30
C GLU A 213 -9.22 6.54 -4.49
N GLY A 214 -9.17 6.35 -3.16
CA GLY A 214 -8.63 7.35 -2.24
C GLY A 214 -7.11 7.43 -2.21
N SER A 215 -6.40 6.40 -2.69
CA SER A 215 -4.93 6.40 -2.72
C SER A 215 -4.33 7.20 -3.88
N LEU A 216 -5.11 7.50 -4.92
CA LEU A 216 -4.68 8.27 -6.08
C LEU A 216 -4.99 9.76 -5.91
N ASN A 217 -4.03 10.60 -6.28
CA ASN A 217 -4.25 12.03 -6.44
C ASN A 217 -5.01 12.34 -7.75
N GLN A 218 -5.43 13.60 -7.95
CA GLN A 218 -6.22 13.97 -9.13
C GLN A 218 -5.45 13.81 -10.46
N GLU A 219 -4.15 14.05 -10.46
CA GLU A 219 -3.32 13.88 -11.66
C GLU A 219 -3.18 12.41 -12.05
N GLU A 220 -3.01 11.53 -11.06
CA GLU A 220 -2.97 10.08 -11.27
C GLU A 220 -4.33 9.56 -11.77
N LYS A 221 -5.44 10.03 -11.19
CA LYS A 221 -6.79 9.70 -11.68
C LYS A 221 -6.98 10.10 -13.14
N LEU A 222 -6.58 11.32 -13.50
CA LEU A 222 -6.64 11.79 -14.88
C LEU A 222 -5.85 10.89 -15.84
N LYS A 223 -4.70 10.33 -15.44
CA LYS A 223 -3.96 9.37 -16.28
C LYS A 223 -4.80 8.15 -16.65
N TYR A 224 -5.52 7.56 -15.69
CA TYR A 224 -6.42 6.44 -15.95
C TYR A 224 -7.64 6.82 -16.78
N ILE A 225 -8.21 8.01 -16.57
CA ILE A 225 -9.31 8.49 -17.41
C ILE A 225 -8.87 8.72 -18.85
N ASN A 226 -7.69 9.29 -19.07
CA ASN A 226 -7.14 9.46 -20.43
C ASN A 226 -6.88 8.11 -21.10
N ILE A 227 -6.44 7.10 -20.34
CA ILE A 227 -6.32 5.73 -20.86
C ILE A 227 -7.70 5.22 -21.31
N LEU A 228 -8.74 5.37 -20.48
CA LEU A 228 -10.11 5.01 -20.86
C LEU A 228 -10.57 5.75 -22.12
N GLU A 229 -10.43 7.08 -22.14
CA GLU A 229 -10.83 7.93 -23.26
C GLU A 229 -10.18 7.48 -24.58
N SER A 230 -8.88 7.14 -24.55
CA SER A 230 -8.15 6.67 -25.72
C SER A 230 -8.68 5.36 -26.34
N GLN A 231 -9.49 4.60 -25.61
CA GLN A 231 -10.10 3.35 -26.09
C GLN A 231 -11.49 3.56 -26.73
N LEU A 232 -12.05 4.78 -26.62
CA LEU A 232 -13.36 5.13 -27.13
C LEU A 232 -13.26 5.69 -28.55
N SER A 233 -14.12 5.22 -29.46
CA SER A 233 -14.22 5.82 -30.78
C SER A 233 -14.88 7.21 -30.74
N PRO A 234 -14.70 8.03 -31.80
CA PRO A 234 -15.34 9.34 -31.88
C PRO A 234 -16.87 9.28 -31.69
N TYR A 235 -17.53 8.29 -32.29
CA TYR A 235 -18.99 8.12 -32.16
C TYR A 235 -19.41 7.63 -30.77
N GLU A 236 -18.56 6.87 -30.07
CA GLU A 236 -18.79 6.49 -28.67
C GLU A 236 -18.73 7.71 -27.75
N LEU A 237 -17.75 8.60 -27.93
CA LEU A 237 -17.65 9.86 -27.18
C LEU A 237 -18.86 10.77 -27.44
N VAL A 238 -19.30 10.88 -28.70
CA VAL A 238 -20.49 11.66 -29.06
C VAL A 238 -21.74 11.09 -28.40
N PHE A 239 -21.91 9.77 -28.40
CA PHE A 239 -23.02 9.11 -27.73
C PHE A 239 -23.03 9.38 -26.22
N LEU A 240 -21.88 9.23 -25.56
CA LEU A 240 -21.73 9.51 -24.12
C LEU A 240 -22.00 10.99 -23.79
N LEU A 241 -21.53 11.92 -24.63
CA LEU A 241 -21.81 13.34 -24.48
C LEU A 241 -23.31 13.61 -24.51
N TYR A 242 -24.03 13.06 -25.49
CA TYR A 242 -25.46 13.32 -25.60
C TYR A 242 -26.29 12.66 -24.50
N ILE A 243 -25.91 11.44 -24.07
CA ILE A 243 -26.52 10.81 -22.89
C ILE A 243 -26.31 11.66 -21.63
N SER A 244 -25.16 12.32 -21.49
CA SER A 244 -24.87 13.13 -20.29
C SER A 244 -25.83 14.31 -20.09
N PHE A 245 -26.58 14.72 -21.11
CA PHE A 245 -27.61 15.75 -20.98
C PHE A 245 -28.89 15.25 -20.28
N LYS A 246 -29.12 13.94 -20.17
CA LYS A 246 -30.30 13.45 -19.45
C LYS A 246 -30.17 13.67 -17.95
N THR A 247 -31.24 14.16 -17.33
CA THR A 247 -31.33 14.42 -15.89
C THR A 247 -31.04 13.18 -15.03
N GLU A 248 -31.42 11.99 -15.49
CA GLU A 248 -31.12 10.72 -14.82
C GLU A 248 -29.61 10.41 -14.72
N TYR A 249 -28.78 11.06 -15.54
CA TYR A 249 -27.33 10.85 -15.61
C TYR A 249 -26.52 12.06 -15.12
N ILE A 250 -27.09 12.95 -14.29
CA ILE A 250 -26.37 14.06 -13.64
C ILE A 250 -25.08 13.61 -12.94
N PRO A 251 -25.03 12.49 -12.18
CA PRO A 251 -23.77 12.02 -11.58
C PRO A 251 -22.69 11.70 -12.62
N PHE A 252 -23.08 11.09 -13.74
CA PHE A 252 -22.16 10.82 -14.85
C PHE A 252 -21.67 12.13 -15.46
N LEU A 253 -22.56 13.09 -15.74
CA LEU A 253 -22.20 14.42 -16.22
C LEU A 253 -21.15 15.08 -15.31
N LYS A 254 -21.35 15.06 -13.99
CA LYS A 254 -20.39 15.59 -13.01
C LYS A 254 -19.00 14.96 -13.16
N LEU A 255 -18.92 13.64 -13.35
CA LEU A 255 -17.65 12.94 -13.59
C LEU A 255 -17.03 13.34 -14.94
N THR A 256 -17.80 13.38 -16.03
CA THR A 256 -17.28 13.76 -17.34
C THR A 256 -16.71 15.18 -17.34
N LYS A 257 -17.31 16.11 -16.59
CA LYS A 257 -16.78 17.47 -16.40
C LYS A 257 -15.55 17.48 -15.52
N LYS A 258 -15.58 16.79 -14.37
CA LYS A 258 -14.43 16.68 -13.45
C LYS A 258 -13.17 16.22 -14.16
N TYR A 259 -13.31 15.22 -15.03
CA TYR A 259 -12.19 14.63 -15.75
C TYR A 259 -12.00 15.14 -17.18
N ARG A 260 -12.83 16.10 -17.63
CA ARG A 260 -12.78 16.67 -18.98
C ARG A 260 -12.82 15.61 -20.09
N LEU A 261 -13.64 14.57 -19.91
CA LEU A 261 -13.72 13.39 -20.78
C LEU A 261 -13.99 13.72 -22.26
N PHE A 262 -14.60 14.87 -22.55
CA PHE A 262 -14.94 15.30 -23.90
C PHE A 262 -14.02 16.38 -24.44
N TRP A 263 -12.88 16.66 -23.79
CA TRP A 263 -11.99 17.77 -24.18
C TRP A 263 -11.51 17.66 -25.63
N GLU A 264 -11.15 16.46 -26.07
CA GLU A 264 -10.61 16.20 -27.42
C GLU A 264 -11.68 15.75 -28.42
N ILE A 265 -12.97 15.93 -28.10
CA ILE A 265 -14.05 15.48 -28.98
C ILE A 265 -14.02 16.22 -30.32
N ASP A 266 -14.09 15.46 -31.40
CA ASP A 266 -14.22 16.03 -32.74
C ASP A 266 -15.64 16.58 -32.94
N LYS A 267 -15.72 17.90 -33.04
CA LYS A 267 -16.97 18.66 -33.09
C LYS A 267 -17.75 18.44 -34.38
N ASP A 268 -17.12 17.94 -35.43
CA ASP A 268 -17.78 17.63 -36.70
C ASP A 268 -18.70 16.40 -36.58
N HIS A 269 -18.47 15.56 -35.57
CA HIS A 269 -19.32 14.40 -35.29
C HIS A 269 -20.56 14.74 -34.44
N LEU A 270 -20.60 15.91 -33.80
CA LEU A 270 -21.73 16.37 -33.01
C LEU A 270 -22.98 16.59 -33.89
N LEU A 271 -24.16 16.63 -33.27
CA LEU A 271 -25.41 17.00 -33.95
C LEU A 271 -25.37 18.47 -34.40
N ASN A 272 -24.73 19.31 -33.58
CA ASN A 272 -24.43 20.70 -33.87
C ASN A 272 -23.12 21.08 -33.16
N HIS A 273 -22.25 21.81 -33.85
CA HIS A 273 -20.94 22.23 -33.33
C HIS A 273 -21.05 22.98 -31.99
N GLN A 274 -22.13 23.76 -31.79
CA GLN A 274 -22.35 24.55 -30.59
C GLN A 274 -22.66 23.70 -29.34
N HIS A 275 -23.06 22.44 -29.50
CA HIS A 275 -23.40 21.54 -28.39
C HIS A 275 -22.23 21.27 -27.44
N TYR A 276 -20.99 21.42 -27.92
CA TYR A 276 -19.81 21.35 -27.05
C TYR A 276 -19.82 22.47 -26.00
N GLY A 277 -20.13 23.70 -26.42
CA GLY A 277 -20.23 24.84 -25.50
C GLY A 277 -21.37 24.68 -24.50
N LEU A 278 -22.50 24.12 -24.94
CA LEU A 278 -23.61 23.77 -24.05
C LEU A 278 -23.17 22.77 -22.98
N ASN A 279 -22.47 21.69 -23.35
CA ASN A 279 -22.01 20.68 -22.40
C ASN A 279 -21.15 21.30 -21.29
N LEU A 280 -20.22 22.20 -21.63
CA LEU A 280 -19.40 22.92 -20.66
C LEU A 280 -20.26 23.72 -19.67
N ASN A 281 -21.27 24.45 -20.17
CA ASN A 281 -22.08 25.39 -19.39
C ASN A 281 -23.29 24.78 -18.67
N PHE A 282 -23.67 23.52 -19.00
CA PHE A 282 -24.87 22.83 -18.52
C PHE A 282 -25.02 22.66 -16.99
N HIS A 283 -24.08 23.16 -16.18
CA HIS A 283 -24.23 23.18 -14.71
C HIS A 283 -25.10 24.34 -14.20
N GLN A 284 -25.29 25.40 -14.97
CA GLN A 284 -26.03 26.58 -14.52
C GLN A 284 -27.56 26.43 -14.59
N GLU A 285 -28.07 25.40 -15.28
CA GLU A 285 -29.51 25.22 -15.55
C GLU A 285 -30.19 24.13 -14.69
N ILE A 286 -29.42 23.27 -14.02
CA ILE A 286 -29.96 22.14 -13.23
C ILE A 286 -29.97 22.42 -11.71
N GLU A 287 -29.18 23.41 -11.25
CA GLU A 287 -29.14 23.80 -9.83
C GLU A 287 -30.01 25.03 -9.49
N ASN A 288 -30.82 25.51 -10.45
CA ASN A 288 -31.90 26.50 -10.26
C ASN A 288 -33.26 25.84 -10.52
#